data_AF-A0AA43XN41-F1
#
_entry.id   AF-A0AA43XN41-F1
#
_cell.length_a   1.000
_cell.length_b   1.000
_cell.length_c   1.000
_cell.angle_alpha   90.00
_cell.angle_beta   90.00
_cell.angle_gamma   90.00
#
_symmetry.space_group_name_H-M   'P 1'
#
loop_
_entity.id
_entity.type
_entity.pdbx_description
1 polymer ?
#
loop_
_entity_poly.entity_id
_entity_poly.type
_entity_poly.pdbx_seq_one_letter_code
_entity_poly.pdbx_strand_id
1 'polypeptide(L)' 'MDFAEMLSPEDVKNRLFLGRSKVYELLRSGKLPSVRIGKQYRVSESALQSYIAKHVWGDDDTR' A
#
# COMPACT_ATOMS: atom_id res chain seq x y z
N MET A 1 -4.71 -20.16 10.99
CA MET A 1 -3.83 -19.65 9.92
C MET A 1 -4.72 -18.85 9.00
N ASP A 2 -4.94 -17.60 9.35
CA ASP A 2 -5.80 -16.71 8.60
C ASP A 2 -5.17 -16.46 7.24
N PHE A 3 -5.95 -16.66 6.17
CA PHE A 3 -5.55 -16.27 4.82
C PHE A 3 -5.35 -14.76 4.84
N ALA A 4 -4.11 -14.35 5.09
CA ALA A 4 -3.69 -12.99 5.32
C ALA A 4 -4.43 -12.03 4.38
N GLU A 5 -5.20 -11.11 4.96
CA GLU A 5 -6.08 -10.21 4.23
C GLU A 5 -5.30 -9.48 3.12
N MET A 6 -5.54 -9.91 1.87
CA MET A 6 -4.87 -9.39 0.69
C MET A 6 -5.68 -8.25 0.10
N LEU A 7 -5.22 -7.04 0.36
CA LEU A 7 -5.81 -5.80 -0.10
C LEU A 7 -5.55 -5.60 -1.59
N SER A 8 -6.57 -5.14 -2.31
CA SER A 8 -6.43 -4.62 -3.67
C SER A 8 -5.83 -3.20 -3.64
N PRO A 9 -5.37 -2.67 -4.79
CA PRO A 9 -4.97 -1.27 -4.87
C PRO A 9 -6.10 -0.30 -4.49
N GLU A 10 -7.35 -0.68 -4.69
CA GLU A 10 -8.50 0.15 -4.30
C GLU A 10 -8.72 0.15 -2.79
N ASP A 11 -8.52 -0.98 -2.12
CA ASP A 11 -8.58 -1.06 -0.66
C ASP A 11 -7.46 -0.21 -0.04
N VAL A 12 -6.24 -0.32 -0.57
CA VAL A 12 -5.10 0.49 -0.13
C VAL A 12 -5.37 1.98 -0.33
N LYS A 13 -5.93 2.35 -1.48
CA LYS A 13 -6.35 3.73 -1.79
C LYS A 13 -7.32 4.26 -0.74
N ASN A 14 -8.35 3.47 -0.42
CA ASN A 14 -9.37 3.84 0.57
C ASN A 14 -8.80 3.91 1.99
N ARG A 15 -7.87 3.01 2.35
CA ARG A 15 -7.24 2.97 3.68
C ARG A 15 -6.22 4.09 3.90
N LEU A 16 -5.47 4.48 2.85
CA LEU A 16 -4.46 5.54 2.91
C LEU A 16 -4.99 6.91 2.49
N PHE A 17 -6.24 7.00 2.01
CA PHE A 17 -6.83 8.22 1.45
C PHE A 17 -5.99 8.86 0.33
N LEU A 18 -5.29 8.03 -0.45
CA LEU A 18 -4.43 8.48 -1.56
C LEU A 18 -5.14 8.43 -2.90
N GLY A 19 -4.68 9.23 -3.86
CA GLY A 19 -5.13 9.11 -5.25
C GLY A 19 -4.63 7.81 -5.91
N ARG A 20 -5.38 7.30 -6.90
CA ARG A 20 -5.02 6.09 -7.66
C ARG A 20 -3.58 6.15 -8.19
N SER A 21 -3.18 7.27 -8.79
CA SER A 21 -1.83 7.43 -9.35
C SER A 21 -0.74 7.25 -8.29
N LYS A 22 -0.91 7.81 -7.10
CA LYS A 22 0.06 7.69 -6.01
C LYS A 22 0.16 6.26 -5.49
N VAL A 23 -0.97 5.57 -5.33
CA VAL A 23 -0.97 4.15 -4.93
C VAL A 23 -0.21 3.30 -5.94
N TYR A 24 -0.48 3.44 -7.24
CA TYR A 24 0.24 2.67 -8.26
C TYR A 24 1.71 3.07 -8.38
N GLU A 25 2.08 4.33 -8.11
CA GLU A 25 3.47 4.74 -7.97
C GLU A 25 4.15 3.99 -6.81
N LEU A 26 3.54 3.94 -5.63
CA LEU A 26 4.07 3.23 -4.47
C LEU A 26 4.25 1.73 -4.72
N LEU A 27 3.27 1.11 -5.40
CA LEU A 27 3.32 -0.30 -5.77
C LEU A 27 4.39 -0.58 -6.83
N ARG A 28 4.46 0.24 -7.89
CA ARG A 28 5.42 0.07 -8.99
C ARG A 28 6.86 0.38 -8.56
N SER A 29 7.05 1.35 -7.66
CA SER A 29 8.35 1.70 -7.10
C SER A 29 8.81 0.74 -6.00
N GLY A 30 7.93 -0.15 -5.53
CA GLY A 30 8.24 -1.07 -4.43
C GLY A 30 8.29 -0.41 -3.05
N LYS A 31 7.94 0.89 -2.94
CA LYS A 31 7.84 1.59 -1.66
C LYS A 31 6.79 0.97 -0.74
N LEU A 32 5.69 0.49 -1.33
CA LEU A 32 4.69 -0.34 -0.64
C LEU A 32 4.90 -1.80 -1.04
N PRO A 33 5.33 -2.68 -0.10
CA PRO A 33 5.53 -4.09 -0.40
C PRO A 33 4.26 -4.74 -0.92
N SER A 34 4.33 -5.35 -2.11
CA SER A 34 3.18 -5.92 -2.79
C SER A 34 3.58 -7.10 -3.67
N VAL A 35 2.62 -7.99 -3.91
CA VAL A 35 2.76 -9.12 -4.83
C VAL A 35 1.96 -8.82 -6.08
N ARG A 36 2.59 -8.96 -7.25
CA ARG A 36 1.90 -8.83 -8.53
C ARG A 36 1.50 -10.20 -9.05
N ILE A 37 0.19 -10.44 -9.15
CA ILE A 37 -0.39 -11.67 -9.68
C ILE A 37 -1.04 -11.32 -11.02
N GLY A 38 -0.32 -11.63 -12.10
CA GLY A 38 -0.68 -11.22 -13.46
C GLY A 38 -0.73 -9.69 -13.62
N LYS A 39 -1.93 -9.16 -13.86
CA LYS A 39 -2.16 -7.70 -14.02
C LYS A 39 -2.58 -7.00 -12.72
N GLN A 40 -2.83 -7.76 -11.65
CA GLN A 40 -3.33 -7.22 -10.39
C GLN A 40 -2.22 -7.18 -9.33
N TYR A 41 -2.21 -6.12 -8.54
CA TYR A 41 -1.39 -6.05 -7.33
C TYR A 41 -2.20 -6.53 -6.13
N ARG A 42 -1.52 -7.14 -5.17
CA ARG A 42 -2.03 -7.51 -3.87
C ARG A 42 -1.09 -7.03 -2.79
N VAL A 43 -1.63 -6.45 -1.74
CA VAL A 43 -0.88 -5.94 -0.59
C VAL A 43 -1.37 -6.68 0.62
N SER A 44 -0.47 -7.35 1.34
CA SER A 44 -0.83 -7.92 2.64
C SER A 44 -1.11 -6.81 3.64
N GLU A 45 -2.12 -6.97 4.48
CA GLU A 45 -2.45 -5.97 5.49
C GLU A 45 -1.25 -5.61 6.39
N SER A 46 -0.43 -6.59 6.77
CA SER A 46 0.80 -6.38 7.54
C SER A 46 1.82 -5.47 6.83
N ALA A 47 1.90 -5.52 5.51
CA ALA A 47 2.78 -4.67 4.72
C ALA A 47 2.26 -3.23 4.69
N LEU A 48 0.94 -3.06 4.60
CA LEU A 48 0.30 -1.74 4.69
C LEU A 48 0.52 -1.13 6.07
N GLN A 49 0.30 -1.88 7.15
CA GLN A 49 0.55 -1.42 8.52
C GLN A 49 2.02 -1.05 8.73
N SER A 50 2.94 -1.88 8.24
CA SER A 50 4.38 -1.60 8.29
C SER A 50 4.77 -0.34 7.51
N TYR A 51 4.12 -0.10 6.37
CA TYR A 51 4.31 1.12 5.59
C TYR A 51 3.85 2.36 6.38
N ILE A 52 2.66 2.32 6.96
CA ILE A 52 2.11 3.41 7.78
C ILE A 52 3.02 3.68 8.98
N ALA A 53 3.39 2.64 9.73
CA ALA A 53 4.26 2.77 10.90
C ALA A 53 5.62 3.44 10.57
N LYS A 54 6.17 3.21 9.37
CA LYS A 54 7.40 3.87 8.91
C LYS A 54 7.22 5.36 8.59
N HIS A 55 6.02 5.79 8.21
CA HIS A 55 5.73 7.18 7.79
C HIS A 55 5.07 8.02 8.88
N VAL A 56 4.55 7.42 9.97
CA VAL A 56 3.97 8.15 11.11
C VAL A 56 5.02 8.96 11.90
N TRP A 57 6.33 8.77 11.66
CA TRP A 57 7.40 9.44 12.40
C TRP A 57 8.27 10.43 11.57
N GLY A 58 7.91 10.74 10.32
CA GLY A 58 8.69 11.71 9.55
C GLY A 58 8.14 11.93 8.15
N ASP A 59 8.22 13.18 7.71
CA ASP A 59 7.76 13.72 6.41
C ASP A 59 6.25 13.96 6.28
N ASP A 60 5.86 15.07 6.90
CA ASP A 60 4.90 16.02 6.33
C ASP A 60 5.37 16.44 4.92
N ASP A 61 5.10 15.62 3.90
CA ASP A 61 5.08 16.06 2.50
C ASP A 61 3.74 16.79 2.26
N THR A 62 3.49 17.84 3.05
CA THR A 62 2.44 18.81 2.73
C THR A 62 3.06 19.77 1.73
N ARG A 63 2.79 19.53 0.46
CA ARG A 63 3.01 20.49 -0.61
C ARG A 63 1.73 21.24 -0.93
#